data_AF-A0A644Z5L2-F1
#
_entry.id   AF-A0A644Z5L2-F1
#
_cell.length_a   1.000
_cell.length_b   1.000
_cell.length_c   1.000
_cell.angle_alpha   90.00
_cell.angle_beta   90.00
_cell.angle_gamma   90.00
#
_symmetry.space_group_name_H-M   'P 1'
#
loop_
_entity.id
_entity.type
_entity.pdbx_description
1 polymer ?
#
loop_
_entity_poly.entity_id
_entity_poly.type
_entity_poly.pdbx_seq_one_letter_code
_entity_poly.pdbx_strand_id
1 'polypeptide(L)'
;MNSKNIIPIPVDVAEHTCMKCLAQNKDIKTIEICQLGYGSGFDGFSTKVHLCKDCYKASKPDIWGLQVIADDYCEEYEHEAEIFQYIKTLPLQSQELFYNTYPTGWNADHQMEPQDWIDYQLDELPHDKCEEYGYYSPEEIQAYKSRFPTCEYPYDRVYRDGSSGCWCALHHANGDAGQTCGLNISQECYKCNEYKMRCSSLRTIKDEDADEYELYVKSIAYADRLKRFA
;
A
#
# COMPACT_ATOMS: atom_id res chain seq x y z
N MET A 1 -5.36 -9.49 -20.16
CA MET A 1 -5.85 -8.12 -20.45
C MET A 1 -6.85 -7.80 -19.36
N ASN A 2 -6.59 -6.75 -18.58
CA ASN A 2 -7.49 -6.28 -17.54
C ASN A 2 -8.84 -5.81 -18.10
N SER A 3 -9.81 -5.64 -17.20
CA SER A 3 -11.19 -5.24 -17.51
C SER A 3 -11.29 -3.89 -18.24
N LYS A 4 -10.26 -3.04 -18.11
CA LYS A 4 -10.21 -1.71 -18.73
C LYS A 4 -9.41 -1.66 -20.03
N ASN A 5 -8.85 -2.78 -20.47
CA ASN A 5 -7.94 -2.88 -21.64
C ASN A 5 -6.78 -1.87 -21.58
N ILE A 6 -6.29 -1.57 -20.37
CA ILE A 6 -5.15 -0.67 -20.17
C ILE A 6 -3.87 -1.47 -20.39
N ILE A 7 -3.01 -0.96 -21.26
CA ILE A 7 -1.69 -1.52 -21.55
C ILE A 7 -0.59 -0.51 -21.16
N PRO A 8 0.59 -1.00 -20.74
CA PRO A 8 1.72 -0.13 -20.42
C PRO A 8 2.21 0.64 -21.65
N ILE A 9 2.80 1.80 -21.43
CA ILE A 9 3.46 2.57 -22.50
C ILE A 9 4.79 1.87 -22.80
N PRO A 10 5.06 1.45 -24.05
CA PRO A 10 6.33 0.80 -24.38
C PRO A 10 7.52 1.72 -24.10
N VAL A 11 8.57 1.17 -23.47
CA VAL A 11 9.74 1.92 -22.99
C VAL A 11 10.44 2.70 -24.12
N ASP A 12 10.49 2.13 -25.32
CA ASP A 12 11.11 2.71 -26.51
C ASP A 12 10.41 3.98 -27.03
N VAL A 13 9.14 4.18 -26.68
CA VAL A 13 8.38 5.39 -27.04
C VAL A 13 8.02 6.26 -25.84
N ALA A 14 8.29 5.79 -24.62
CA ALA A 14 7.86 6.44 -23.39
C ALA A 14 8.49 7.84 -23.23
N GLU A 15 9.76 8.02 -23.62
CA GLU A 15 10.46 9.31 -23.56
C GLU A 15 9.88 10.37 -24.53
N HIS A 16 9.12 9.93 -25.52
CA HIS A 16 8.44 10.78 -26.49
C HIS A 16 6.93 10.87 -26.23
N THR A 17 6.43 10.27 -25.15
CA THR A 17 5.01 10.23 -24.82
C THR A 17 4.68 11.15 -23.66
N CYS A 18 3.71 12.04 -23.84
CA CYS A 18 3.22 12.88 -22.75
C CYS A 18 2.45 12.02 -21.73
N MET A 19 2.90 11.98 -20.49
CA MET A 19 2.30 11.21 -19.40
C MET A 19 0.91 11.70 -18.97
N LYS A 20 0.44 12.85 -19.46
CA LYS A 20 -0.91 13.36 -19.15
C LYS A 20 -1.92 13.04 -20.26
N CYS A 21 -1.58 13.32 -21.52
CA CYS A 21 -2.50 13.16 -22.65
C CYS A 21 -2.19 11.95 -23.53
N LEU A 22 -1.11 11.22 -23.26
CA LEU A 22 -0.65 10.01 -23.97
C LEU A 22 -0.26 10.25 -25.43
N ALA A 23 -0.27 11.50 -25.88
CA ALA A 23 0.17 11.84 -27.23
C ALA A 23 1.69 11.76 -27.33
N GLN A 24 2.18 11.16 -28.42
CA GLN A 24 3.58 11.26 -28.78
C GLN A 24 3.89 12.66 -29.30
N ASN A 25 4.98 13.25 -28.83
CA ASN A 25 5.44 14.57 -29.23
C ASN A 25 6.97 14.59 -29.31
N LYS A 26 7.51 15.36 -30.25
CA LYS A 26 8.95 15.61 -30.32
C LYS A 26 9.41 16.62 -29.26
N ASP A 27 8.52 17.53 -28.88
CA ASP A 27 8.77 18.57 -27.89
C ASP A 27 8.19 18.17 -26.52
N ILE A 28 8.81 17.13 -25.93
CA ILE A 28 8.52 16.68 -24.56
C ILE A 28 9.46 17.39 -23.59
N LYS A 29 8.88 17.93 -22.52
CA LYS A 29 9.63 18.40 -21.36
C LYS A 29 9.77 17.25 -20.36
N THR A 30 11.02 16.86 -20.11
CA THR A 30 11.37 15.92 -19.05
C THR A 30 11.66 16.68 -17.77
N ILE A 31 11.08 16.22 -16.67
CA ILE A 31 11.29 16.73 -15.32
C ILE A 31 11.88 15.56 -14.54
N GLU A 32 13.15 15.66 -14.22
CA GLU A 32 13.85 14.67 -13.40
C GLU A 32 13.67 15.03 -11.93
N ILE A 33 13.21 14.06 -11.13
CA ILE A 33 12.98 14.23 -9.70
C ILE A 33 13.99 13.34 -8.99
N CYS A 34 14.95 13.97 -8.33
CA CYS A 34 15.99 13.25 -7.61
C CYS A 34 15.45 12.70 -6.28
N GLN A 35 16.07 11.63 -5.82
CA GLN A 35 15.83 11.12 -4.48
C GLN A 35 16.20 12.16 -3.43
N LEU A 36 15.42 12.17 -2.36
CA LEU A 36 15.75 12.84 -1.10
C LEU A 36 15.95 11.77 -0.03
N GLY A 37 16.17 12.20 1.21
CA GLY A 37 16.29 11.38 2.39
C GLY A 37 15.03 11.42 3.25
N TYR A 38 15.23 11.10 4.53
CA TYR A 38 14.17 10.97 5.51
C TYR A 38 13.26 12.20 5.55
N GLY A 39 11.95 11.97 5.67
CA GLY A 39 10.92 13.01 5.66
C GLY A 39 10.25 13.22 4.31
N SER A 40 10.93 12.90 3.20
CA SER A 40 10.38 13.04 1.84
C SER A 40 9.63 11.79 1.41
N GLY A 41 8.54 11.98 0.64
CA GLY A 41 7.92 10.95 -0.17
C GLY A 41 8.80 10.46 -1.33
N PHE A 42 9.94 11.09 -1.60
CA PHE A 42 11.01 10.64 -2.49
C PHE A 42 12.23 10.06 -1.75
N ASP A 43 12.05 9.68 -0.46
CA ASP A 43 13.11 9.04 0.33
C ASP A 43 13.61 7.78 -0.40
N GLY A 44 14.86 7.84 -0.85
CA GLY A 44 15.57 6.71 -1.44
C GLY A 44 15.15 6.30 -2.85
N PHE A 45 14.34 7.08 -3.56
CA PHE A 45 14.11 6.86 -5.00
C PHE A 45 14.02 8.16 -5.81
N SER A 46 14.61 8.12 -7.02
CA SER A 46 14.50 9.14 -8.05
C SER A 46 13.57 8.65 -9.16
N THR A 47 12.86 9.55 -9.84
CA THR A 47 11.99 9.20 -10.97
C THR A 47 11.92 10.37 -11.97
N LYS A 48 11.09 10.28 -13.01
CA LYS A 48 10.92 11.36 -13.98
C LYS A 48 9.49 11.47 -14.50
N VAL A 49 9.16 12.66 -15.02
CA VAL A 49 7.88 12.98 -15.65
C VAL A 49 8.11 13.58 -17.04
N HIS A 50 7.38 13.09 -18.04
CA HIS A 50 7.39 13.58 -19.42
C HIS A 50 6.08 14.30 -19.74
N LEU A 51 6.11 15.61 -20.03
CA LEU A 51 4.92 16.39 -20.39
C LEU A 51 5.12 17.14 -21.71
N CYS A 52 4.12 17.13 -22.58
CA CYS A 52 4.11 18.07 -23.70
C CYS A 52 3.94 19.50 -23.18
N LYS A 53 4.29 20.49 -24.02
CA LYS A 53 4.23 21.92 -23.69
C LYS A 53 2.90 22.36 -23.08
N ASP A 54 1.77 21.88 -23.60
CA ASP A 54 0.44 22.29 -23.15
C ASP A 54 0.10 21.68 -21.79
N CYS A 55 0.38 20.38 -21.60
CA CYS A 55 0.19 19.71 -20.31
C CYS A 55 1.11 20.28 -19.22
N TYR A 56 2.37 20.60 -19.56
CA TYR A 56 3.29 21.25 -18.62
C TYR A 56 2.74 22.60 -18.14
N LYS A 57 2.26 23.45 -19.06
CA LYS A 57 1.63 24.73 -18.68
C LYS A 57 0.38 24.54 -17.83
N ALA A 58 -0.44 23.54 -18.16
CA ALA A 58 -1.66 23.22 -17.41
C ALA A 58 -1.37 22.65 -16.01
N SER A 59 -0.21 22.04 -15.80
CA SER A 59 0.18 21.42 -14.52
C SER A 59 0.56 22.41 -13.40
N LYS A 60 0.50 23.74 -13.66
CA LYS A 60 1.08 24.79 -12.82
C LYS A 60 2.60 24.63 -12.70
N PRO A 61 3.39 25.16 -13.67
CA PRO A 61 4.84 24.94 -13.78
C PRO A 61 5.66 25.08 -12.50
N ASP A 62 5.21 25.91 -11.56
CA ASP A 62 5.88 26.18 -10.28
C ASP A 62 6.04 24.92 -9.41
N ILE A 63 5.11 23.95 -9.49
CA ILE A 63 5.24 22.70 -8.72
C ILE A 63 6.47 21.87 -9.12
N TRP A 64 7.04 22.14 -10.29
CA TRP A 64 8.25 21.48 -10.80
C TRP A 64 9.52 22.28 -10.51
N GLY A 65 9.47 23.24 -9.59
CA GLY A 65 10.63 24.00 -9.13
C GLY A 65 11.66 23.16 -8.37
N LEU A 66 11.23 22.04 -7.77
CA LEU A 66 12.06 21.06 -7.05
C LEU A 66 13.04 21.71 -6.05
N GLN A 67 12.60 22.79 -5.40
CA GLN A 67 13.36 23.40 -4.31
C GLN A 67 13.22 22.51 -3.08
N VAL A 68 14.36 22.15 -2.48
CA VAL A 68 14.40 21.35 -1.26
C VAL A 68 14.26 22.28 -0.06
N ILE A 69 13.34 21.94 0.83
CA ILE A 69 13.20 22.52 2.16
C ILE A 69 13.67 21.45 3.14
N ALA A 70 14.64 21.80 3.98
CA ALA A 70 15.20 20.89 4.97
C ALA A 70 15.18 21.51 6.36
N ASP A 71 14.90 20.70 7.37
CA ASP A 71 15.17 20.96 8.77
C ASP A 71 16.30 20.03 9.27
N ASP A 72 16.58 20.00 10.59
CA ASP A 72 17.73 19.27 11.14
C ASP A 72 17.72 17.76 10.82
N TYR A 73 16.57 17.16 10.51
CA TYR A 73 16.43 15.71 10.31
C TYR A 73 15.58 15.29 9.11
N CYS A 74 14.78 16.21 8.55
CA CYS A 74 13.86 15.94 7.46
C CYS A 74 14.15 16.84 6.26
N GLU A 75 14.03 16.30 5.06
CA GLU A 75 14.02 17.08 3.82
C GLU A 75 12.81 16.70 2.96
N GLU A 76 12.26 17.67 2.24
CA GLU A 76 11.15 17.50 1.29
C GLU A 76 11.24 18.54 0.16
N TYR A 77 10.54 18.31 -0.94
CA TYR A 77 10.36 19.38 -1.94
C TYR A 77 9.26 20.36 -1.51
N GLU A 78 9.44 21.66 -1.76
CA GLU A 78 8.47 22.73 -1.42
C GLU A 78 7.03 22.44 -1.90
N HIS A 79 6.89 21.73 -3.02
CA HIS A 79 5.60 21.36 -3.63
C HIS A 79 5.42 19.84 -3.74
N GLU A 80 6.03 19.06 -2.85
CA GLU A 80 6.03 17.61 -2.90
C GLU A 80 4.61 17.01 -2.90
N ALA A 81 3.75 17.50 -2.00
CA ALA A 81 2.37 17.04 -1.91
C ALA A 81 1.59 17.31 -3.21
N GLU A 82 1.79 18.47 -3.85
CA GLU A 82 1.20 18.84 -5.13
C GLU A 82 1.72 17.99 -6.29
N ILE A 83 3.01 17.64 -6.27
CA ILE A 83 3.59 16.69 -7.24
C ILE A 83 2.85 15.36 -7.15
N PHE A 84 2.77 14.75 -5.96
CA PHE A 84 2.05 13.48 -5.79
C PHE A 84 0.56 13.59 -6.12
N GLN A 85 -0.09 14.70 -5.78
CA GLN A 85 -1.47 14.94 -6.16
C GLN A 85 -1.63 15.00 -7.68
N TYR A 86 -0.69 15.65 -8.39
CA TYR A 86 -0.71 15.70 -9.85
C TYR A 86 -0.52 14.31 -10.46
N ILE A 87 0.43 13.51 -9.98
CA ILE A 87 0.67 12.14 -10.44
C ILE A 87 -0.59 11.28 -10.35
N LYS A 88 -1.35 11.38 -9.25
CA LYS A 88 -2.63 10.67 -9.08
C LYS A 88 -3.69 11.02 -10.15
N THR A 89 -3.55 12.17 -10.83
CA THR A 89 -4.45 12.56 -11.92
C THR A 89 -4.03 12.03 -13.30
N LEU A 90 -2.86 11.41 -13.42
CA LEU A 90 -2.37 10.87 -14.67
C LEU A 90 -3.12 9.58 -15.04
N PRO A 91 -3.20 9.22 -16.33
CA PRO A 91 -3.65 7.90 -16.74
C PRO A 91 -2.81 6.79 -16.09
N LEU A 92 -3.41 5.63 -15.84
CA LEU A 92 -2.78 4.57 -15.05
C LEU A 92 -1.46 4.07 -15.66
N GLN A 93 -1.41 3.89 -16.99
CA GLN A 93 -0.16 3.54 -17.69
C GLN A 93 0.95 4.59 -17.57
N SER A 94 0.65 5.82 -17.18
CA SER A 94 1.66 6.85 -16.89
C SER A 94 2.03 6.90 -15.41
N GLN A 95 1.11 6.52 -14.52
CA GLN A 95 1.45 6.30 -13.11
C GLN A 95 2.40 5.10 -12.97
N GLU A 96 2.20 4.06 -13.78
CA GLU A 96 3.11 2.90 -13.88
C GLU A 96 4.54 3.36 -14.20
N LEU A 97 4.72 4.20 -15.23
CA LEU A 97 6.04 4.74 -15.54
C LEU A 97 6.67 5.46 -14.35
N PHE A 98 5.90 6.25 -13.61
CA PHE A 98 6.39 7.04 -12.48
C PHE A 98 6.77 6.20 -11.25
N TYR A 99 5.96 5.19 -10.91
CA TYR A 99 6.09 4.39 -9.68
C TYR A 99 6.74 3.02 -9.87
N ASN A 100 6.95 2.57 -11.11
CA ASN A 100 7.44 1.22 -11.40
C ASN A 100 8.61 1.22 -12.41
N THR A 101 8.41 1.72 -13.62
CA THR A 101 9.44 1.63 -14.68
C THR A 101 10.60 2.63 -14.51
N TYR A 102 10.33 3.88 -14.16
CA TYR A 102 11.36 4.93 -14.02
C TYR A 102 12.05 5.05 -12.66
N PRO A 103 11.47 4.60 -11.53
CA PRO A 103 12.15 4.64 -10.26
C PRO A 103 13.54 4.02 -10.30
N THR A 104 14.49 4.71 -9.69
CA THR A 104 15.86 4.25 -9.44
C THR A 104 16.26 4.66 -8.02
N GLY A 105 17.18 3.94 -7.39
CA GLY A 105 17.55 4.19 -6.00
C GLY A 105 17.45 2.92 -5.16
N TRP A 106 17.63 3.04 -3.85
CA TRP A 106 17.64 1.89 -2.94
C TRP A 106 16.23 1.48 -2.49
N ASN A 107 15.23 2.38 -2.60
CA ASN A 107 13.80 2.08 -2.42
C ASN A 107 13.07 1.76 -3.74
N ALA A 108 13.81 1.52 -4.83
CA ALA A 108 13.26 1.23 -6.15
C ALA A 108 13.52 -0.24 -6.59
N ASP A 109 13.81 -1.13 -5.66
CA ASP A 109 14.20 -2.53 -5.89
C ASP A 109 13.01 -3.51 -6.05
N HIS A 110 11.78 -3.05 -5.77
CA HIS A 110 10.56 -3.87 -5.82
C HIS A 110 9.75 -3.66 -7.11
N GLN A 111 10.42 -3.63 -8.26
CA GLN A 111 9.77 -3.43 -9.57
C GLN A 111 8.97 -4.66 -10.00
N MET A 112 7.77 -4.41 -10.51
CA MET A 112 6.90 -5.41 -11.12
C MET A 112 7.03 -5.33 -12.65
N GLU A 113 6.67 -6.40 -13.36
CA GLU A 113 6.43 -6.28 -14.80
C GLU A 113 5.37 -5.20 -15.07
N PRO A 114 5.52 -4.33 -16.09
CA PRO A 114 4.65 -3.16 -16.26
C PRO A 114 3.15 -3.49 -16.34
N GLN A 115 2.78 -4.60 -16.99
CA GLN A 115 1.39 -5.04 -17.05
C GLN A 115 0.90 -5.58 -15.70
N ASP A 116 1.75 -6.28 -14.94
CA ASP A 116 1.40 -6.80 -13.63
C ASP A 116 1.17 -5.65 -12.64
N TRP A 117 1.98 -4.58 -12.71
CA TRP A 117 1.76 -3.37 -11.90
C TRP A 117 0.39 -2.75 -12.19
N ILE A 118 0.03 -2.60 -13.46
CA ILE A 118 -1.27 -2.06 -13.89
C ILE A 118 -2.41 -2.95 -13.39
N ASP A 119 -2.29 -4.27 -13.57
CA ASP A 119 -3.32 -5.24 -13.18
C ASP A 119 -3.46 -5.26 -11.64
N TYR A 120 -2.36 -5.08 -10.88
CA TYR A 120 -2.38 -4.94 -9.42
C TYR A 120 -3.11 -3.68 -8.97
N GLN A 121 -2.83 -2.52 -9.58
CA GLN A 121 -3.56 -1.27 -9.28
C GLN A 121 -5.06 -1.32 -9.63
N LEU A 122 -5.47 -2.30 -10.43
CA LEU A 122 -6.86 -2.54 -10.79
C LEU A 122 -7.55 -3.58 -9.90
N ASP A 123 -6.84 -4.13 -8.91
CA ASP A 123 -7.29 -5.28 -8.10
C ASP A 123 -7.59 -6.52 -8.95
N GLU A 124 -6.84 -6.72 -10.05
CA GLU A 124 -7.04 -7.80 -11.02
C GLU A 124 -5.83 -8.73 -11.17
N LEU A 125 -4.70 -8.43 -10.52
CA LEU A 125 -3.54 -9.33 -10.52
C LEU A 125 -3.86 -10.61 -9.72
N PRO A 126 -3.62 -11.82 -10.27
CA PRO A 126 -3.89 -13.07 -9.56
C PRO A 126 -3.13 -13.17 -8.23
N HIS A 127 -3.74 -13.86 -7.25
CA HIS A 127 -3.16 -14.08 -5.92
C HIS A 127 -1.72 -14.62 -5.95
N ASP A 128 -1.48 -15.72 -6.66
CA ASP A 128 -0.14 -16.34 -6.76
C ASP A 128 0.90 -15.36 -7.34
N LYS A 129 0.49 -14.47 -8.23
CA LYS A 129 1.37 -13.42 -8.78
C LYS A 129 1.65 -12.31 -7.78
N CYS A 130 0.67 -11.91 -6.98
CA CYS A 130 0.91 -10.97 -5.88
C CYS A 130 1.92 -11.56 -4.88
N GLU A 131 1.80 -12.84 -4.54
CA GLU A 131 2.74 -13.55 -3.67
C GLU A 131 4.17 -13.59 -4.24
N GLU A 132 4.34 -13.82 -5.55
CA GLU A 132 5.66 -13.79 -6.22
C GLU A 132 6.39 -12.44 -6.01
N TYR A 133 5.65 -11.34 -5.97
CA TYR A 133 6.19 -9.99 -5.73
C TYR A 133 6.24 -9.60 -4.24
N GLY A 134 5.74 -10.45 -3.33
CA GLY A 134 5.67 -10.15 -1.90
C GLY A 134 4.56 -9.15 -1.53
N TYR A 135 3.54 -8.99 -2.37
CA TYR A 135 2.39 -8.11 -2.11
C TYR A 135 1.16 -8.90 -1.66
N TYR A 136 0.28 -8.23 -0.90
CA TYR A 136 -1.03 -8.78 -0.58
C TYR A 136 -1.95 -8.72 -1.80
N SER A 137 -2.57 -9.84 -2.11
CA SER A 137 -3.60 -9.92 -3.15
C SER A 137 -4.89 -9.17 -2.78
N PRO A 138 -5.70 -8.78 -3.77
CA PRO A 138 -7.01 -8.16 -3.53
C PRO A 138 -7.90 -8.99 -2.61
N GLU A 139 -7.90 -10.31 -2.74
CA GLU A 139 -8.68 -11.20 -1.89
C GLU A 139 -8.20 -11.20 -0.43
N GLU A 140 -6.89 -11.12 -0.19
CA GLU A 140 -6.31 -11.03 1.16
C GLU A 140 -6.63 -9.69 1.81
N ILE A 141 -6.46 -8.60 1.06
CA ILE A 141 -6.80 -7.24 1.49
C ILE A 141 -8.28 -7.20 1.90
N GLN A 142 -9.16 -7.72 1.05
CA GLN A 142 -10.60 -7.72 1.31
C GLN A 142 -10.99 -8.64 2.47
N ALA A 143 -10.37 -9.81 2.58
CA ALA A 143 -10.62 -10.71 3.69
C ALA A 143 -10.19 -10.10 5.02
N TYR A 144 -9.03 -9.45 5.09
CA TYR A 144 -8.60 -8.72 6.29
C TYR A 144 -9.58 -7.58 6.62
N LYS A 145 -9.90 -6.71 5.66
CA LYS A 145 -10.83 -5.57 5.84
C LYS A 145 -12.22 -5.98 6.29
N SER A 146 -12.72 -7.13 5.83
CA SER A 146 -14.07 -7.61 6.16
C SER A 146 -14.12 -8.45 7.43
N ARG A 147 -13.10 -9.29 7.69
CA ARG A 147 -13.11 -10.28 8.77
C ARG A 147 -12.46 -9.79 10.03
N PHE A 148 -11.32 -9.10 9.97
CA PHE A 148 -10.61 -8.66 11.17
C PHE A 148 -11.50 -7.81 12.10
N PRO A 149 -12.14 -6.72 11.63
CA PRO A 149 -12.91 -5.86 12.53
C PRO A 149 -14.20 -6.51 13.05
N THR A 150 -14.67 -7.57 12.40
CA THR A 150 -15.92 -8.26 12.73
C THR A 150 -15.71 -9.60 13.45
N CYS A 151 -14.47 -10.08 13.56
CA CYS A 151 -14.15 -11.35 14.19
C CYS A 151 -14.29 -11.29 15.72
N GLU A 152 -14.67 -12.39 16.39
CA GLU A 152 -14.82 -12.39 17.86
C GLU A 152 -13.50 -12.46 18.64
N TYR A 153 -12.41 -12.85 17.98
CA TYR A 153 -11.11 -13.14 18.63
C TYR A 153 -10.16 -11.96 18.77
N PRO A 154 -10.21 -10.90 17.93
CA PRO A 154 -9.43 -9.71 18.18
C PRO A 154 -9.79 -9.05 19.51
N TYR A 155 -8.81 -8.43 20.13
CA TYR A 155 -8.94 -7.69 21.38
C TYR A 155 -7.98 -6.51 21.38
N ASP A 156 -8.36 -5.44 22.07
CA ASP A 156 -7.46 -4.32 22.31
C ASP A 156 -6.51 -4.67 23.45
N ARG A 157 -5.19 -4.53 23.24
CA ARG A 157 -4.17 -4.65 24.30
C ARG A 157 -3.81 -3.24 24.75
N VAL A 158 -3.95 -2.96 26.04
CA VAL A 158 -3.62 -1.66 26.64
C VAL A 158 -2.28 -1.75 27.34
N TYR A 159 -1.32 -0.95 26.88
CA TYR A 159 0.03 -0.86 27.42
C TYR A 159 0.09 0.00 28.68
N ARG A 160 1.22 -0.10 29.40
CA ARG A 160 1.43 0.63 30.68
C ARG A 160 1.40 2.15 30.53
N ASP A 161 1.77 2.66 29.35
CA ASP A 161 1.75 4.08 29.03
C ASP A 161 0.34 4.58 28.61
N GLY A 162 -0.65 3.69 28.61
CA GLY A 162 -2.03 3.98 28.20
C GLY A 162 -2.27 3.92 26.70
N SER A 163 -1.24 3.69 25.89
CA SER A 163 -1.42 3.40 24.47
C SER A 163 -2.08 2.03 24.28
N SER A 164 -2.68 1.82 23.11
CA SER A 164 -3.33 0.56 22.78
C SER A 164 -3.28 0.27 21.28
N GLY A 165 -3.25 -1.01 20.95
CA GLY A 165 -3.53 -1.52 19.60
C GLY A 165 -4.49 -2.70 19.67
N CYS A 166 -4.71 -3.39 18.55
CA CYS A 166 -5.54 -4.59 18.50
C CYS A 166 -4.76 -5.80 17.98
N TRP A 167 -4.97 -6.97 18.60
CA TRP A 167 -4.37 -8.25 18.22
C TRP A 167 -5.41 -9.34 18.09
N CYS A 168 -5.23 -10.25 17.13
CA CYS A 168 -5.98 -11.48 17.06
C CYS A 168 -5.43 -12.51 18.05
N ALA A 169 -6.26 -13.01 18.97
CA ALA A 169 -5.79 -13.99 19.96
C ALA A 169 -5.41 -15.36 19.38
N LEU A 170 -5.77 -15.68 18.13
CA LEU A 170 -5.51 -16.97 17.49
C LEU A 170 -4.35 -16.96 16.48
N HIS A 171 -4.11 -15.81 15.86
CA HIS A 171 -3.22 -15.65 14.70
C HIS A 171 -2.43 -14.34 14.82
N HIS A 172 -1.44 -14.13 13.97
CA HIS A 172 -0.58 -12.94 14.02
C HIS A 172 -1.19 -11.68 13.36
N ALA A 173 -2.50 -11.65 13.13
CA ALA A 173 -3.18 -10.47 12.63
C ALA A 173 -3.28 -9.39 13.71
N ASN A 174 -2.94 -8.16 13.36
CA ASN A 174 -3.02 -6.98 14.22
C ASN A 174 -3.79 -5.85 13.52
N GLY A 175 -4.19 -4.83 14.27
CA GLY A 175 -4.87 -3.65 13.78
C GLY A 175 -4.84 -2.53 14.81
N ASP A 176 -5.66 -1.52 14.62
CA ASP A 176 -5.73 -0.35 15.50
C ASP A 176 -6.70 -0.57 16.66
N ALA A 177 -6.55 0.23 17.71
CA ALA A 177 -7.45 0.23 18.86
C ALA A 177 -8.92 0.45 18.45
N GLY A 178 -9.85 -0.15 19.20
CA GLY A 178 -11.25 -0.25 18.77
C GLY A 178 -11.47 -1.39 17.78
N GLN A 179 -10.49 -2.29 17.66
CA GLN A 179 -10.52 -3.46 16.78
C GLN A 179 -10.80 -3.12 15.32
N THR A 180 -10.18 -2.07 14.80
CA THR A 180 -10.29 -1.63 13.40
C THR A 180 -9.08 -2.05 12.58
N CYS A 181 -9.20 -2.03 11.26
CA CYS A 181 -8.05 -2.20 10.38
C CYS A 181 -7.10 -1.01 10.56
N GLY A 182 -5.81 -1.31 10.75
CA GLY A 182 -4.76 -0.30 10.73
C GLY A 182 -4.18 -0.11 9.33
N LEU A 183 -3.04 0.58 9.27
CA LEU A 183 -2.27 0.74 8.03
C LEU A 183 -1.72 -0.60 7.50
N ASN A 184 -1.39 -1.52 8.39
CA ASN A 184 -0.85 -2.83 8.06
C ASN A 184 -1.97 -3.84 7.82
N ILE A 185 -1.83 -4.63 6.75
CA ILE A 185 -2.75 -5.73 6.40
C ILE A 185 -2.15 -7.05 6.86
N SER A 186 -2.99 -8.05 7.12
CA SER A 186 -2.54 -9.41 7.46
C SER A 186 -3.22 -10.47 6.61
N GLN A 187 -2.42 -11.27 5.90
CA GLN A 187 -2.87 -12.42 5.11
C GLN A 187 -3.57 -13.51 5.94
N GLU A 188 -3.33 -13.55 7.26
CA GLU A 188 -3.88 -14.55 8.18
C GLU A 188 -5.41 -14.60 8.13
N CYS A 189 -6.08 -13.51 7.78
CA CYS A 189 -7.55 -13.45 7.70
C CYS A 189 -8.13 -14.16 6.45
N TYR A 190 -7.35 -14.34 5.38
CA TYR A 190 -7.84 -14.81 4.09
C TYR A 190 -8.35 -16.25 4.13
N LYS A 191 -7.50 -17.17 4.60
CA LYS A 191 -7.81 -18.60 4.72
C LYS A 191 -8.09 -19.02 6.17
N CYS A 192 -8.46 -18.06 7.04
CA CYS A 192 -8.76 -18.31 8.46
C CYS A 192 -10.04 -19.16 8.63
N ASN A 193 -9.87 -20.44 8.95
CA ASN A 193 -10.97 -21.35 9.24
C ASN A 193 -11.61 -21.15 10.62
N GLU A 194 -10.97 -20.35 11.48
CA GLU A 194 -11.47 -20.06 12.82
C GLU A 194 -12.35 -18.81 12.84
N TYR A 195 -12.48 -18.05 11.75
CA TYR A 195 -13.29 -16.83 11.72
C TYR A 195 -14.73 -17.09 12.22
N LYS A 196 -15.13 -16.27 13.20
CA LYS A 196 -16.48 -16.25 13.75
C LYS A 196 -16.90 -14.81 13.97
N MET A 197 -18.10 -14.48 13.53
CA MET A 197 -18.65 -13.14 13.64
C MET A 197 -18.90 -12.77 15.11
N ARG A 198 -18.46 -11.59 15.51
CA ARG A 198 -18.60 -11.06 16.86
C ARG A 198 -20.07 -10.71 17.12
N CYS A 199 -20.62 -11.31 18.17
CA CYS A 199 -21.96 -10.98 18.71
C CYS A 199 -21.88 -10.28 20.08
N SER A 200 -20.66 -10.02 20.57
CA SER A 200 -20.39 -9.41 21.88
C SER A 200 -19.73 -8.03 21.74
N SER A 201 -19.61 -7.33 22.87
CA SER A 201 -18.82 -6.09 22.93
C SER A 201 -17.35 -6.34 22.62
N LEU A 202 -16.65 -5.26 22.24
CA LEU A 202 -15.20 -5.27 22.09
C LEU A 202 -14.53 -5.72 23.40
N ARG A 203 -13.41 -6.43 23.27
CA ARG A 203 -12.63 -6.92 24.41
C ARG A 203 -11.38 -6.08 24.56
N THR A 204 -11.07 -5.73 25.79
CA THR A 204 -9.86 -4.98 26.15
C THR A 204 -9.15 -5.75 27.24
N ILE A 205 -7.85 -6.02 27.03
CA ILE A 205 -6.99 -6.79 27.91
C ILE A 205 -5.77 -5.93 28.24
N LYS A 206 -5.32 -5.94 29.49
CA LYS A 206 -4.07 -5.26 29.85
C LYS A 206 -2.88 -6.03 29.29
N ASP A 207 -1.82 -5.31 28.97
CA ASP A 207 -0.55 -5.88 28.49
C ASP A 207 -0.03 -7.03 29.36
N GLU A 208 -0.15 -6.92 30.69
CA GLU A 208 0.30 -7.94 31.65
C GLU A 208 -0.50 -9.25 31.60
N ASP A 209 -1.74 -9.22 31.08
CA ASP A 209 -2.65 -10.36 31.00
C ASP A 209 -2.78 -10.90 29.56
N ALA A 210 -2.18 -10.23 28.58
CA ALA A 210 -2.40 -10.49 27.16
C ALA A 210 -1.96 -11.90 26.74
N ASP A 211 -0.78 -12.33 27.18
CA ASP A 211 -0.23 -13.65 26.82
C ASP A 211 -1.06 -14.79 27.39
N GLU A 212 -1.55 -14.64 28.64
CA GLU A 212 -2.43 -15.62 29.28
C GLU A 212 -3.78 -15.70 28.57
N TYR A 213 -4.34 -14.54 28.18
CA TYR A 213 -5.59 -14.48 27.41
C TYR A 213 -5.45 -15.16 26.04
N GLU A 214 -4.37 -14.90 25.30
CA GLU A 214 -4.10 -15.58 24.03
C GLU A 214 -4.02 -17.10 24.21
N LEU A 215 -3.28 -17.56 25.22
CA LEU A 215 -3.14 -18.98 25.52
C LEU A 215 -4.50 -19.63 25.84
N TYR A 216 -5.32 -18.96 26.65
CA TYR A 216 -6.67 -19.39 26.97
C TYR A 216 -7.53 -19.54 25.70
N VAL A 217 -7.57 -18.52 24.83
CA VAL A 217 -8.35 -18.56 23.58
C VAL A 217 -7.86 -19.66 22.64
N LYS A 218 -6.54 -19.80 22.46
CA LYS A 218 -5.92 -20.87 21.65
C LYS A 218 -6.28 -22.26 22.18
N SER A 219 -6.31 -22.44 23.51
CA SER A 219 -6.67 -23.71 24.15
C SER A 219 -8.13 -24.11 23.88
N ILE A 220 -9.06 -23.16 23.92
CA ILE A 220 -10.48 -23.40 23.63
C ILE A 220 -10.66 -23.77 22.16
N ALA A 221 -10.07 -23.01 21.24
CA ALA A 221 -10.17 -23.29 19.82
C ALA A 221 -9.60 -24.68 19.48
N TYR A 222 -8.48 -25.07 20.09
CA TYR A 222 -7.91 -26.40 19.93
C TYR A 222 -8.83 -27.52 20.44
N ALA A 223 -9.42 -27.36 21.62
CA ALA A 223 -10.37 -28.33 22.18
C ALA A 223 -11.62 -28.50 21.28
N ASP A 224 -12.14 -27.41 20.72
CA ASP A 224 -13.29 -27.46 19.80
C ASP A 224 -12.95 -28.13 18.47
N ARG A 225 -11.73 -27.96 17.95
CA ARG A 225 -11.27 -28.70 16.76
C ARG A 225 -11.24 -30.20 17.00
N LEU A 226 -10.70 -30.66 18.13
CA LEU A 226 -10.62 -32.09 18.43
C LEU A 226 -11.99 -32.76 18.48
N LYS A 227 -13.03 -32.05 18.99
CA LYS A 227 -14.41 -32.56 19.00
C LYS A 227 -15.00 -32.78 17.60
N ARG A 228 -14.50 -32.11 16.55
CA ARG A 228 -14.99 -32.28 15.17
C ARG A 228 -14.44 -33.53 14.49
N PHE A 229 -13.41 -34.15 15.05
CA PHE A 229 -12.79 -35.38 14.55
C PHE A 229 -13.22 -36.64 15.33
N ALA A 230 -14.01 -36.48 16.39
CA ALA A 230 -14.58 -37.56 17.21
C ALA A 230 -16.03 -37.84 16.80
#